data_AF-A0A7C9MAE3-F1
#
_entry.id   AF-A0A7C9MAE3-F1
#
_cell.length_a   1.000
_cell.length_b   1.000
_cell.length_c   1.000
_cell.angle_alpha   90.00
_cell.angle_beta   90.00
_cell.angle_gamma   90.00
#
_symmetry.space_group_name_H-M   'P 1'
#
loop_
_entity.id
_entity.type
_entity.pdbx_description
1 polymer ?
#
loop_
_entity_poly.entity_id
_entity_poly.type
_entity_poly.pdbx_seq_one_letter_code
_entity_poly.pdbx_strand_id
1 'polypeptide(L)' 'MAKETRTPMTTDREKVVGVRLSDKEHEQIKAAADLAGLKVSQYLRMVGLKQSSKDLA' A
#
# COMPACT_ATOMS: atom_id res chain seq x y z
N MET A 1 1.51 44.63 9.13
CA MET A 1 2.14 43.53 8.37
C MET A 1 1.51 42.23 8.85
N ALA A 2 0.48 41.73 8.15
CA ALA A 2 -0.16 40.46 8.50
C ALA A 2 0.67 39.32 7.89
N LYS A 3 1.18 38.42 8.74
CA LYS A 3 1.84 37.19 8.28
C LYS A 3 0.74 36.20 7.91
N GLU A 4 0.54 35.99 6.61
CA GLU A 4 -0.26 34.89 6.09
C GLU A 4 0.44 33.57 6.41
N THR A 5 0.03 32.90 7.48
CA THR A 5 0.43 31.53 7.78
C THR A 5 -0.25 30.61 6.77
N ARG A 6 0.40 30.39 5.62
CA ARG A 6 0.03 29.31 4.70
C ARG A 6 0.43 28.00 5.36
N THR A 7 -0.52 27.33 6.01
CA THR A 7 -0.38 25.96 6.46
C THR A 7 -0.07 25.11 5.22
N PRO A 8 1.06 24.41 5.12
CA PRO A 8 1.26 23.46 4.04
C PRO A 8 0.23 22.34 4.25
N MET A 9 -0.79 22.28 3.39
CA MET A 9 -1.59 21.07 3.27
C MET A 9 -0.64 19.99 2.78
N THR A 10 -0.12 19.17 3.70
CA THR A 10 0.55 17.92 3.35
C THR A 10 -0.51 17.04 2.71
N THR A 11 -0.71 17.22 1.41
CA THR A 11 -1.35 16.22 0.59
C THR A 11 -0.42 15.02 0.70
N ASP A 12 -0.73 14.12 1.62
CA ASP A 12 -0.16 12.78 1.66
C ASP A 12 -0.59 12.15 0.34
N ARG A 13 0.19 12.43 -0.71
CA ARG A 13 0.02 11.81 -2.01
C ARG A 13 0.33 10.36 -1.74
N GLU A 14 -0.72 9.56 -1.47
CA GLU A 14 -0.62 8.11 -1.36
C GLU A 14 0.29 7.66 -2.50
N LYS A 15 1.52 7.26 -2.16
CA LYS A 15 2.50 6.84 -3.17
C LYS A 15 1.89 5.61 -3.83
N VAL A 16 1.37 5.78 -5.04
CA VAL A 16 0.82 4.68 -5.81
C VAL A 16 1.99 3.82 -6.25
N VAL A 17 2.11 2.64 -5.63
CA VAL A 17 3.13 1.66 -6.01
C VAL A 17 2.54 0.79 -7.12
N GLY A 18 2.97 1.02 -8.35
CA GLY A 18 2.67 0.15 -9.48
C GLY A 18 3.55 -1.10 -9.42
N VAL A 19 2.94 -2.28 -9.29
CA VAL A 19 3.64 -3.57 -9.31
C VAL A 19 3.32 -4.29 -10.61
N ARG A 20 4.35 -4.72 -11.32
CA ARG A 20 4.18 -5.62 -12.48
C ARG A 20 4.17 -7.05 -11.96
N LEU A 21 3.11 -7.78 -12.28
CA LEU A 21 2.94 -9.18 -11.94
C LEU A 21 2.74 -9.96 -13.23
N SER A 22 3.24 -11.19 -13.29
CA SER A 22 2.78 -12.15 -14.28
C SER A 22 1.34 -12.59 -13.98
N ASP A 23 0.63 -13.11 -14.98
CA ASP A 23 -0.76 -13.58 -14.81
C ASP A 23 -0.87 -14.62 -13.69
N LYS A 24 0.10 -15.55 -13.63
CA LYS A 24 0.17 -16.58 -12.59
C LYS A 24 0.33 -15.99 -11.18
N GLU A 25 1.21 -15.00 -11.02
CA GLU A 25 1.40 -14.32 -9.72
C GLU A 25 0.14 -13.56 -9.31
N HIS A 26 -0.53 -12.91 -10.25
CA HIS A 26 -1.76 -12.20 -10.00
C HIS A 26 -2.88 -13.14 -9.53
N GLU A 27 -3.04 -14.30 -10.17
CA GLU A 27 -4.03 -15.31 -9.74
C GLU A 27 -3.75 -15.84 -8.33
N GLN A 28 -2.49 -16.13 -8.02
CA GLN A 28 -2.09 -16.59 -6.69
C GLN A 28 -2.37 -15.54 -5.60
N ILE A 29 -2.03 -14.27 -5.87
CA ILE A 29 -2.30 -13.16 -4.95
C ILE A 29 -3.80 -12.96 -4.77
N LYS A 30 -4.57 -13.06 -5.86
CA LYS A 30 -6.03 -12.94 -5.82
C LYS A 30 -6.64 -14.05 -4.97
N ALA A 31 -6.27 -15.31 -5.20
CA ALA A 31 -6.75 -16.43 -4.40
C ALA A 31 -6.39 -16.27 -2.91
N ALA A 32 -5.18 -15.81 -2.59
CA ALA A 32 -4.78 -15.54 -1.20
C ALA A 32 -5.58 -14.39 -0.57
N ALA A 33 -5.88 -13.34 -1.34
CA ALA A 33 -6.72 -12.24 -0.90
C ALA A 33 -8.18 -12.69 -0.67
N ASP A 34 -8.74 -13.51 -1.56
CA ASP A 34 -10.07 -14.10 -1.42
C ASP A 34 -10.18 -15.00 -0.18
N LEU A 35 -9.18 -15.85 0.07
CA LEU A 35 -9.11 -16.68 1.29
C LEU A 35 -9.04 -15.84 2.58
N ALA A 36 -8.41 -14.66 2.51
CA ALA A 36 -8.35 -13.72 3.61
C ALA A 36 -9.62 -12.84 3.73
N GLY A 37 -10.55 -12.91 2.76
CA GLY A 37 -11.72 -12.03 2.69
C GLY A 37 -11.37 -10.56 2.41
N LEU A 38 -10.22 -10.30 1.76
CA LEU A 38 -9.68 -8.97 1.53
C LEU A 38 -9.64 -8.64 0.02
N LYS A 39 -9.65 -7.34 -0.30
CA LYS A 39 -9.27 -6.89 -1.65
C LYS A 39 -7.77 -7.11 -1.87
N VAL A 40 -7.37 -7.42 -3.10
CA VAL A 40 -5.95 -7.61 -3.49
C VAL A 40 -5.06 -6.46 -3.00
N SER A 41 -5.49 -5.21 -3.16
CA SER A 41 -4.72 -4.04 -2.71
C SER A 41 -4.58 -3.97 -1.18
N GLN A 42 -5.60 -4.37 -0.42
CA GLN A 42 -5.53 -4.44 1.04
C GLN A 42 -4.63 -5.58 1.49
N TYR A 43 -4.74 -6.75 0.84
CA TYR A 43 -3.89 -7.89 1.09
C TYR A 43 -2.41 -7.55 0.85
N LEU A 44 -2.09 -6.91 -0.28
CA LEU A 44 -0.72 -6.48 -0.60
C LEU A 44 -0.19 -5.42 0.38
N ARG A 45 -1.02 -4.47 0.81
CA ARG A 45 -0.62 -3.51 1.87
C ARG A 45 -0.31 -4.25 3.17
N MET A 46 -1.14 -5.20 3.57
CA MET A 46 -0.93 -5.97 4.81
C MET A 46 0.33 -6.84 4.75
N VAL A 47 0.56 -7.54 3.64
CA VAL A 47 1.75 -8.38 3.43
C VAL A 47 3.01 -7.51 3.35
N GLY A 48 2.96 -6.41 2.59
CA GLY A 48 4.08 -5.46 2.48
C GLY A 48 4.47 -4.83 3.82
N LEU A 49 3.48 -4.42 4.63
CA LEU A 49 3.72 -3.90 5.98
C LEU A 49 4.34 -4.97 6.90
N LYS A 50 3.84 -6.21 6.87
CA LYS A 50 4.42 -7.32 7.64
C LYS A 50 5.87 -7.61 7.25
N GLN A 51 6.20 -7.54 5.96
CA GLN A 51 7.56 -7.76 5.49
C GLN A 51 8.49 -6.65 5.97
N SER A 52 8.09 -5.38 5.85
CA SER A 52 8.89 -4.24 6.32
C SER A 52 9.08 -4.20 7.84
N SER A 53 8.13 -4.71 8.64
CA SER A 53 8.30 -4.85 10.09
C SER A 53 9.30 -5.94 10.49
N LYS A 54 9.59 -6.90 9.60
CA LYS A 54 10.52 -8.01 9.88
C LYS A 54 11.98 -7.65 9.61
N ASP A 55 12.23 -6.67 8.74
CA ASP A 55 13.57 -6.10 8.46
C ASP A 55 14.02 -5.05 9.51
N LEU A 56 13.12 -4.63 10.41
CA LEU A 56 13.39 -3.61 11.43
C LEU A 56 13.55 -4.19 12.85
N ALA A 57 13.59 -5.52 13.01
CA ALA A 57 13.65 -6.22 14.30
C ALA A 57 14.97 -6.97 14.51
#